data_AF-A0ABD0SQM0-F1
#
_entry.id   AF-A0ABD0SQM0-F1
#
_cell.length_a   1.000
_cell.length_b   1.000
_cell.length_c   1.000
_cell.angle_alpha   90.00
_cell.angle_beta   90.00
_cell.angle_gamma   90.00
#
_symmetry.space_group_name_H-M   'P 1'
#
loop_
_entity.id
_entity.type
_entity.pdbx_description
1 polymer ?
#
loop_
_entity_poly.entity_id
_entity_poly.type
_entity_poly.pdbx_seq_one_letter_code
_entity_poly.pdbx_strand_id
1 'polypeptide(L)'
;MIKSMLKFRNNVDISEYPKLNAFLKRQSDGFTSKKSKILTSDEVEKFLNEAPDDRYLATKVALIFGVVGACRREELANITLKDIEAHGDMLTVSIKNCSNINVYVNYNFYKK
;
A
#
# COMPACT_ATOMS: atom_id res chain seq x y z
N MET A 1 8.12 13.67 9.12
CA MET A 1 6.87 14.39 8.82
C MET A 1 7.02 15.92 8.87
N ILE A 2 7.65 16.51 9.90
CA ILE A 2 7.82 17.99 10.00
C ILE A 2 8.67 18.57 8.85
N LYS A 3 9.82 17.97 8.54
CA LYS A 3 10.71 18.45 7.44
C LYS A 3 9.96 18.55 6.11
N SER A 4 9.28 17.47 5.73
CA SER A 4 8.49 17.41 4.50
C SER A 4 7.34 18.41 4.53
N MET A 5 6.65 18.55 5.67
CA MET A 5 5.54 19.50 5.79
C MET A 5 5.99 20.95 5.60
N LEU A 6 7.09 21.37 6.23
CA LEU A 6 7.65 22.72 6.06
C LEU A 6 8.09 22.98 4.61
N LYS A 7 8.68 21.97 3.96
CA LYS A 7 9.08 22.07 2.56
C LYS A 7 7.88 22.20 1.63
N PHE A 8 6.85 21.37 1.77
CA PHE A 8 5.72 21.36 0.84
C PHE A 8 4.67 22.46 1.12
N ARG A 9 4.42 22.80 2.39
CA ARG A 9 3.36 23.75 2.76
C ARG A 9 3.85 25.17 2.98
N ASN A 10 5.11 25.32 3.41
CA ASN A 10 5.68 26.62 3.76
C ASN A 10 6.85 27.01 2.85
N ASN A 11 7.23 26.16 1.89
CA ASN A 11 8.40 26.35 1.02
C ASN A 11 9.70 26.62 1.80
N VAL A 12 9.84 26.02 2.98
CA VAL A 12 11.03 26.14 3.83
C VAL A 12 11.80 24.83 3.86
N ASP A 13 13.03 24.84 3.35
CA ASP A 13 13.92 23.68 3.44
C ASP A 13 14.76 23.72 4.72
N ILE A 14 14.31 23.00 5.77
CA ILE A 14 15.04 22.93 7.03
C ILE A 14 16.27 21.99 7.00
N SER A 15 16.59 21.38 5.85
CA SER A 15 17.80 20.57 5.72
C SER A 15 19.08 21.42 5.84
N GLU A 16 19.00 22.69 5.46
CA GLU A 16 20.10 23.66 5.49
C GLU A 16 20.42 24.22 6.88
N TYR A 17 19.68 23.81 7.93
CA TYR A 17 19.82 24.34 9.29
C TYR A 17 20.28 23.25 10.28
N PRO A 18 21.59 22.97 10.39
CA PRO A 18 22.14 21.91 11.24
C PRO A 18 21.76 22.05 12.73
N LYS A 19 21.78 23.27 13.26
CA LYS A 19 21.43 23.54 14.68
C LYS A 19 19.97 23.20 14.98
N LEU A 20 19.06 23.61 14.08
CA LEU A 20 17.63 23.29 14.19
C LEU A 20 17.40 21.78 14.08
N ASN A 21 18.08 21.11 13.15
CA ASN A 21 17.98 19.66 12.99
C ASN A 21 18.47 18.91 14.24
N ALA A 22 19.55 19.35 14.87
CA ALA A 22 20.04 18.76 16.12
C ALA A 22 19.05 18.99 17.28
N PHE A 23 18.47 20.18 17.38
CA PHE A 23 17.44 20.50 18.37
C PHE A 23 16.20 19.60 18.21
N LEU A 24 15.66 19.49 17.00
CA LEU A 24 14.47 18.67 16.72
C LEU A 24 14.71 17.17 17.01
N LYS A 25 15.92 16.67 16.76
CA LYS A 25 16.29 15.28 17.11
C LYS A 25 16.26 15.06 18.62
N ARG A 26 16.89 15.95 19.40
CA ARG A 26 16.87 15.87 20.87
C ARG A 26 15.47 15.99 21.44
N GLN A 27 14.63 16.83 20.85
CA GLN A 27 13.24 16.97 21.27
C GLN A 27 12.40 15.70 20.99
N SER A 28 12.86 14.85 20.06
CA SER A 28 12.23 13.56 19.77
C SER A 28 12.77 12.40 20.63
N ASP A 29 13.69 12.65 21.56
CA ASP A 29 14.19 11.61 22.46
C ASP A 29 13.04 11.05 23.30
N GLY A 30 12.93 9.71 23.34
CA GLY A 30 11.81 9.01 23.99
C GLY A 30 10.54 8.90 23.14
N PHE A 31 10.49 9.50 21.94
CA PHE A 31 9.37 9.32 21.03
C PHE A 31 9.32 7.87 20.51
N THR A 32 8.27 7.14 20.89
CA THR A 32 7.98 5.82 20.34
C THR A 32 6.99 5.98 19.21
N SER A 33 7.40 5.63 17.98
CA SER A 33 6.50 5.68 16.83
C SER A 33 5.30 4.77 17.07
N LYS A 34 4.08 5.31 16.94
CA LYS A 34 2.85 4.51 16.93
C LYS A 34 2.91 3.57 15.72
N LYS A 35 3.07 2.27 15.96
CA LYS A 35 2.96 1.27 14.90
C LYS A 35 1.50 1.27 14.41
N SER A 36 1.33 1.27 13.09
CA SER A 36 0.02 1.00 12.49
C SER A 36 -0.48 -0.36 12.96
N LYS A 37 -1.80 -0.51 13.11
CA LYS A 37 -2.39 -1.83 13.31
C LYS A 37 -2.02 -2.70 12.11
N ILE A 38 -1.47 -3.87 12.38
CA ILE A 38 -1.13 -4.87 11.38
C ILE A 38 -2.32 -5.83 11.33
N LEU A 39 -2.85 -6.09 10.14
CA LEU A 39 -3.90 -7.09 9.95
C LEU A 39 -3.29 -8.49 10.07
N THR A 40 -3.96 -9.39 10.79
CA THR A 40 -3.59 -10.80 10.83
C THR A 40 -4.08 -11.54 9.58
N SER A 41 -3.53 -12.73 9.32
CA SER A 41 -4.02 -13.59 8.21
C SER A 41 -5.51 -13.90 8.36
N ASP A 42 -5.95 -14.22 9.58
CA ASP A 42 -7.35 -14.53 9.88
C ASP A 42 -8.27 -13.33 9.65
N GLU A 43 -7.82 -12.11 9.99
CA GLU A 43 -8.58 -10.88 9.74
C GLU A 43 -8.70 -10.59 8.24
N VAL A 44 -7.65 -10.85 7.47
CA VAL A 44 -7.65 -10.72 6.00
C VAL A 44 -8.61 -11.74 5.38
N GLU A 45 -8.51 -13.01 5.77
CA GLU A 45 -9.38 -14.08 5.27
C GLU A 45 -10.84 -13.81 5.61
N LYS A 46 -11.12 -13.45 6.87
CA LYS A 46 -12.46 -13.08 7.32
C LYS A 46 -13.03 -11.94 6.48
N PHE A 47 -12.25 -10.90 6.24
CA PHE A 47 -12.69 -9.77 5.42
C PHE A 47 -12.97 -10.19 3.97
N LEU A 48 -12.11 -11.00 3.37
CA LEU A 48 -12.30 -11.46 1.99
C LEU A 48 -13.53 -12.36 1.84
N ASN A 49 -13.83 -13.20 2.82
CA ASN A 49 -14.93 -14.16 2.77
C ASN A 49 -16.28 -13.59 3.25
N GLU A 50 -16.31 -12.79 4.31
CA GLU A 50 -17.56 -12.37 4.97
C GLU A 50 -18.03 -10.97 4.57
N ALA A 51 -17.13 -10.07 4.16
CA ALA A 51 -17.56 -8.71 3.80
C ALA A 51 -18.37 -8.73 2.50
N PRO A 52 -19.43 -7.91 2.37
CA PRO A 52 -20.28 -7.96 1.19
C PRO A 52 -19.62 -7.24 -0.01
N ASP A 53 -19.70 -7.86 -1.20
CA ASP A 53 -19.02 -7.39 -2.40
C ASP A 53 -19.63 -6.11 -2.99
N ASP A 54 -20.94 -5.92 -2.83
CA ASP A 54 -21.66 -4.70 -3.25
C ASP A 54 -21.03 -3.42 -2.69
N ARG A 55 -20.40 -3.51 -1.51
CA ARG A 55 -19.77 -2.39 -0.81
C ARG A 55 -18.25 -2.44 -0.83
N TYR A 56 -17.65 -3.64 -0.79
CA TYR A 56 -16.22 -3.81 -0.55
C TYR A 56 -15.44 -4.46 -1.69
N LEU A 57 -16.06 -4.77 -2.84
CA LEU A 57 -15.38 -5.45 -3.96
C LEU A 57 -14.06 -4.77 -4.33
N ALA A 58 -14.06 -3.46 -4.57
CA ALA A 58 -12.85 -2.72 -4.92
C ALA A 58 -11.79 -2.79 -3.82
N THR A 59 -12.19 -2.74 -2.55
CA THR A 59 -11.28 -2.83 -1.40
C THR A 59 -10.71 -4.23 -1.23
N LYS A 60 -11.50 -5.28 -1.44
CA LYS A 60 -11.02 -6.67 -1.43
C LYS A 60 -10.00 -6.91 -2.52
N VAL A 61 -10.29 -6.44 -3.74
CA VAL A 61 -9.35 -6.52 -4.87
C VAL A 61 -8.06 -5.77 -4.53
N ALA A 62 -8.15 -4.52 -4.07
CA ALA A 62 -6.99 -3.74 -3.63
C ALA A 62 -6.16 -4.44 -2.53
N LEU A 63 -6.82 -5.10 -1.57
CA LEU A 63 -6.16 -5.85 -0.52
C LEU A 63 -5.38 -7.05 -1.08
N ILE A 64 -5.96 -7.80 -2.03
CA ILE A 64 -5.27 -8.92 -2.70
C ILE A 64 -4.02 -8.41 -3.43
N PHE A 65 -4.14 -7.31 -4.17
CA PHE A 65 -2.99 -6.66 -4.83
C PHE A 65 -1.94 -6.19 -3.83
N GLY A 66 -2.35 -5.64 -2.69
CA GLY A 66 -1.43 -5.20 -1.64
C GLY A 66 -0.70 -6.35 -0.95
N VAL A 67 -1.38 -7.46 -0.66
CA VAL A 67 -0.83 -8.62 0.05
C VAL A 67 0.06 -9.47 -0.88
N VAL A 68 -0.42 -9.79 -2.08
CA VAL A 68 0.32 -10.64 -3.04
C VAL A 68 1.39 -9.84 -3.77
N GLY A 69 1.07 -8.60 -4.13
CA GLY A 69 1.94 -7.72 -4.91
C GLY A 69 2.86 -6.82 -4.08
N ALA A 70 2.72 -6.77 -2.76
CA ALA A 70 3.40 -5.75 -1.93
C ALA A 70 3.26 -4.31 -2.49
N CYS A 71 2.14 -4.06 -3.18
CA CYS A 71 1.92 -2.90 -4.03
C CYS A 71 1.68 -1.64 -3.18
N ARG A 72 2.40 -0.55 -3.45
CA ARG A 72 2.18 0.74 -2.79
C ARG A 72 0.93 1.43 -3.35
N ARG A 73 0.39 2.39 -2.59
CA ARG A 73 -0.82 3.15 -2.99
C ARG A 73 -0.72 3.80 -4.37
N GLU A 74 0.42 4.36 -4.70
CA GLU A 74 0.66 5.01 -6.00
C GLU A 74 0.71 3.99 -7.14
N GLU A 75 1.36 2.85 -6.90
CA GLU A 75 1.45 1.74 -7.86
C GLU A 75 0.04 1.21 -8.16
N LEU A 76 -0.77 0.95 -7.12
CA LEU A 76 -2.15 0.48 -7.27
C LEU A 76 -3.04 1.47 -8.04
N ALA A 77 -2.88 2.77 -7.78
CA ALA A 77 -3.66 3.81 -8.44
C ALA A 77 -3.33 3.98 -9.94
N ASN A 78 -2.13 3.57 -10.35
CA ASN A 78 -1.64 3.73 -11.72
C ASN A 78 -1.82 2.46 -12.58
N ILE A 79 -2.33 1.35 -12.02
CA ILE A 79 -2.62 0.13 -12.80
C ILE A 79 -3.75 0.40 -13.78
N THR A 80 -3.52 0.07 -15.05
CA THR A 80 -4.54 0.15 -16.10
C THR A 80 -4.88 -1.24 -16.64
N LEU A 81 -5.99 -1.36 -17.36
CA LEU A 81 -6.39 -2.62 -18.01
C LEU A 81 -5.36 -3.16 -19.00
N LYS A 82 -4.49 -2.29 -19.53
CA LYS A 82 -3.41 -2.69 -20.44
C LYS A 82 -2.27 -3.42 -19.74
N ASP A 83 -2.16 -3.24 -18.43
CA ASP A 83 -1.13 -3.84 -17.61
C ASP A 83 -1.57 -5.22 -17.08
N ILE A 84 -2.76 -5.70 -17.46
CA ILE A 84 -3.35 -6.98 -17.02
C ILE A 84 -3.43 -7.94 -18.20
N GLU A 85 -2.80 -9.10 -18.07
CA GLU A 85 -2.87 -10.19 -19.04
C GLU A 85 -3.55 -11.40 -18.41
N ALA A 86 -4.58 -11.94 -19.09
CA ALA A 86 -5.27 -13.15 -18.66
C ALA A 86 -4.70 -14.37 -19.39
N HIS A 87 -4.15 -15.30 -18.62
CA HIS A 87 -3.62 -16.58 -19.09
C HIS A 87 -4.44 -17.72 -18.49
N GLY A 88 -5.58 -18.05 -19.12
CA GLY A 88 -6.51 -19.08 -18.61
C GLY A 88 -7.03 -18.75 -17.22
N ASP A 89 -6.69 -19.58 -16.24
CA ASP A 89 -7.07 -19.40 -14.83
C ASP A 89 -6.13 -18.43 -14.05
N MET A 90 -5.24 -17.71 -14.75
CA MET A 90 -4.24 -16.83 -14.15
C MET A 90 -4.34 -15.39 -14.68
N LEU A 91 -4.15 -14.41 -13.79
CA LEU A 91 -4.05 -12.99 -14.13
C LEU A 91 -2.64 -12.47 -13.86
N THR A 92 -1.88 -12.14 -14.90
CA THR A 92 -0.58 -11.50 -14.75
C THR A 92 -0.77 -9.98 -14.74
N VAL A 93 -0.25 -9.28 -13.73
CA VAL A 93 -0.37 -7.83 -13.63
C VAL A 93 1.01 -7.17 -13.58
N SER A 94 1.34 -6.40 -14.61
CA SER A 94 2.62 -5.69 -14.70
C SER A 94 2.55 -4.37 -13.94
N ILE A 95 3.19 -4.32 -12.76
CA ILE A 95 3.26 -3.11 -11.94
C ILE A 95 4.51 -2.33 -12.31
N LYS A 96 4.34 -1.15 -12.92
CA LYS A 96 5.46 -0.24 -13.18
C LYS A 96 6.00 0.29 -11.84
N ASN A 97 7.32 0.16 -11.63
CA ASN A 97 8.14 0.46 -10.41
C ASN A 97 8.38 -0.65 -9.37
N CYS A 98 7.69 -1.78 -9.43
CA CYS A 98 8.04 -2.96 -8.61
C CYS A 98 8.43 -4.10 -9.57
N SER A 99 9.46 -4.89 -9.25
CA SER A 99 9.86 -6.04 -10.08
C SER A 99 8.64 -6.85 -10.47
N ASN A 100 8.37 -7.04 -11.77
CA ASN A 100 7.14 -7.64 -12.32
C ASN A 100 6.55 -8.73 -11.41
N ILE A 101 5.34 -8.52 -10.90
CA ILE A 101 4.71 -9.43 -9.94
C ILE A 101 3.60 -10.21 -10.60
N ASN A 102 3.74 -11.52 -10.62
CA ASN A 102 2.69 -12.42 -11.06
C ASN A 102 1.71 -12.62 -9.91
N VAL A 103 0.49 -12.09 -10.03
CA VAL A 103 -0.56 -12.24 -9.02
C VAL A 103 -1.43 -13.43 -9.39
N TYR A 104 -1.26 -14.56 -8.73
CA TYR A 104 -2.09 -15.75 -8.99
C TYR A 104 -3.50 -15.54 -8.43
N VAL A 105 -4.47 -15.22 -9.30
CA VAL A 105 -5.89 -15.18 -8.95
C VAL A 105 -6.57 -16.39 -9.56
N ASN A 106 -6.83 -17.43 -8.75
CA ASN A 106 -7.52 -18.64 -9.19
C ASN A 106 -9.03 -18.37 -9.31
N TYR A 107 -9.56 -18.45 -10.53
CA TYR A 107 -10.99 -18.25 -10.82
C TYR A 107 -11.94 -19.27 -10.16
N ASN A 108 -11.41 -20.37 -9.59
CA ASN A 108 -12.22 -21.37 -8.89
C ASN A 108 -12.78 -20.90 -7.53
N PHE A 109 -12.39 -19.72 -7.02
CA PHE A 109 -13.01 -19.15 -5.81
C PHE A 109 -14.45 -18.65 -6.02
N TYR A 110 -14.85 -18.33 -7.26
CA TYR A 110 -16.19 -17.81 -7.58
C TYR A 110 -17.15 -18.86 -8.14
N LYS A 111 -16.73 -20.12 -8.28
CA LYS A 111 -17.61 -21.25 -8.62
C LYS A 111 -17.99 -21.99 -7.33
N LYS A 112 -19.03 -21.50 -6.65
CA LYS A 112 -19.91 -22.34 -5.84
C LYS A 112 -21.22 -22.50 -6.59
#